data_AF-A0A4U6X5I1-F1
#
_entry.id   AF-A0A4U6X5I1-F1
#
_cell.length_a   1.000
_cell.length_b   1.000
_cell.length_c   1.000
_cell.angle_alpha   90.00
_cell.angle_beta   90.00
_cell.angle_gamma   90.00
#
_symmetry.space_group_name_H-M   'P 1'
#
loop_
_entity.id
_entity.type
_entity.pdbx_description
1 polymer ?
#
loop_
_entity_poly.entity_id
_entity_poly.type
_entity_poly.pdbx_seq_one_letter_code
_entity_poly.pdbx_strand_id
1 'polypeptide(L)' 'MKEGGSETSWRRGYTFWPMAAKYKVEGEAQGDEDALKKLLKDIDQGPRSAKVVKLDQEERDLINDEKDFLVRR' A
#
# COMPACT_ATOMS: atom_id res chain seq x y z
N MET A 1 -4.04 -28.28 -31.58
CA MET A 1 -2.64 -28.20 -32.06
C MET A 1 -2.32 -26.73 -32.32
N LYS A 2 -1.26 -26.22 -31.64
CA LYS A 2 -0.50 -24.96 -31.84
C LYS A 2 -1.28 -23.64 -31.76
N GLU A 3 -1.21 -22.92 -30.64
CA GLU A 3 -0.19 -21.90 -30.27
C GLU A 3 -0.07 -20.73 -31.25
N GLY A 4 -0.33 -19.52 -30.76
CA GLY A 4 -0.13 -18.27 -31.47
C GLY A 4 -0.27 -17.11 -30.49
N GLY A 5 0.75 -16.89 -29.67
CA GLY A 5 0.82 -15.82 -28.69
C GLY A 5 0.74 -14.44 -29.35
N SER A 6 -0.10 -13.58 -28.81
CA SER A 6 -0.15 -12.17 -29.19
C SER A 6 0.98 -11.41 -28.50
N GLU A 7 2.14 -11.44 -29.15
CA GLU A 7 2.97 -10.28 -29.47
C GLU A 7 3.15 -9.20 -28.36
N THR A 8 4.07 -9.48 -27.45
CA THR A 8 4.68 -8.45 -26.58
C THR A 8 5.61 -7.55 -27.40
N SER A 9 5.13 -6.36 -27.74
CA SER A 9 5.96 -5.26 -28.25
C SER A 9 6.20 -4.26 -27.12
N TRP A 10 7.33 -4.40 -26.41
CA TRP A 10 7.77 -3.40 -25.43
C TRP A 10 9.14 -2.85 -25.86
N ARG A 11 9.14 -1.59 -26.27
CA ARG A 11 10.36 -0.82 -26.55
C ARG A 11 11.17 -0.66 -25.26
N ARG A 12 12.32 -1.34 -25.23
CA ARG A 12 13.61 -0.92 -24.68
C ARG A 12 13.54 0.19 -23.60
N GLY A 13 13.54 -0.23 -22.33
CA GLY A 13 13.76 0.66 -21.19
C GLY A 13 13.32 0.05 -19.86
N TYR A 14 14.10 -0.88 -19.32
CA TYR A 14 14.02 -1.42 -17.95
C TYR A 14 12.65 -1.93 -17.48
N THR A 15 12.38 -3.23 -17.65
CA THR A 15 11.39 -3.95 -16.84
C THR A 15 11.97 -4.18 -15.45
N PHE A 16 11.77 -3.25 -14.51
CA PHE A 16 11.90 -3.55 -13.09
C PHE A 16 10.61 -4.21 -12.62
N TRP A 17 10.65 -5.53 -12.42
CA TRP A 17 9.64 -6.21 -11.61
C TRP A 17 9.80 -5.72 -10.17
N PRO A 18 8.81 -5.06 -9.54
CA PRO A 18 8.97 -4.68 -8.15
C PRO A 18 9.12 -5.98 -7.34
N MET A 19 10.21 -6.07 -6.59
CA MET A 19 10.33 -7.00 -5.47
C MET A 19 9.29 -6.60 -4.39
N ALA A 20 8.01 -6.79 -4.71
CA ALA A 20 6.88 -6.46 -3.87
C ALA A 20 6.76 -7.51 -2.77
N ALA A 21 7.48 -7.29 -1.67
CA ALA A 21 7.19 -7.86 -0.35
C ALA A 21 8.07 -7.27 0.75
N LYS A 22 9.32 -6.89 0.46
CA LYS A 22 10.30 -6.60 1.54
C LYS A 22 10.15 -5.23 2.23
N TYR A 23 9.45 -4.27 1.62
CA TYR A 23 9.44 -2.88 2.10
C TYR A 23 8.06 -2.21 2.07
N LYS A 24 6.98 -2.98 1.87
CA LYS A 24 5.61 -2.46 1.90
C LYS A 24 5.03 -2.71 3.29
N VAL A 25 4.46 -1.68 3.90
CA VAL A 25 3.65 -1.79 5.12
C VAL A 25 2.20 -1.59 4.72
N GLU A 26 1.33 -2.46 5.21
CA GLU A 26 -0.11 -2.43 4.96
C GLU A 26 -0.83 -2.38 6.30
N GLY A 27 -1.90 -1.59 6.38
CA GLY A 27 -2.69 -1.44 7.59
C GLY A 27 -4.05 -0.82 7.29
N GLU A 28 -5.03 -1.18 8.10
CA GLU A 28 -6.38 -0.59 8.09
C GLU A 28 -6.53 0.28 9.34
N ALA A 29 -7.19 1.42 9.20
CA ALA A 29 -7.43 2.35 10.29
C ALA A 29 -8.87 2.90 10.19
N GLN A 30 -9.53 2.99 11.33
CA GLN A 30 -10.89 3.49 11.47
C GLN A 30 -10.93 4.56 12.58
N GLY A 31 -11.68 5.64 12.34
CA GLY A 31 -11.83 6.72 13.31
C GLY A 31 -12.42 7.98 12.69
N ASP A 32 -12.46 9.06 13.46
CA ASP A 32 -12.92 10.37 12.98
C ASP A 32 -12.04 10.89 11.82
N GLU A 33 -12.64 11.64 10.91
CA GLU A 33 -11.95 12.18 9.74
C GLU A 33 -10.68 12.98 10.09
N ASP A 34 -10.74 13.79 11.15
CA ASP A 34 -9.59 14.59 11.60
C ASP A 34 -8.46 13.72 12.13
N ALA A 35 -8.80 12.63 12.83
CA ALA A 35 -7.83 11.66 13.33
C ALA A 35 -7.18 10.89 12.18
N LEU A 36 -7.97 10.46 11.19
CA LEU A 36 -7.48 9.76 9.99
C LEU A 36 -6.59 10.68 9.14
N LYS A 37 -6.98 11.93 8.92
CA LYS A 37 -6.14 12.92 8.20
C LYS A 37 -4.79 13.13 8.87
N LYS A 38 -4.77 13.21 10.20
CA LYS A 38 -3.52 13.32 10.96
C LYS A 38 -2.66 12.06 10.84
N LEU A 39 -3.27 10.89 10.96
CA LEU A 39 -2.58 9.60 10.82
C LEU A 39 -1.95 9.46 9.43
N LEU A 40 -2.71 9.74 8.36
CA LEU A 40 -2.21 9.64 6.98
C LEU A 40 -1.02 10.58 6.75
N LYS A 41 -1.06 11.78 7.32
CA LYS A 41 0.06 12.72 7.28
C LYS A 41 1.29 12.19 8.02
N ASP A 42 1.11 11.64 9.22
CA ASP A 42 2.21 11.06 10.01
C ASP A 42 2.82 9.84 9.28
N ILE A 43 2.00 9.04 8.59
CA ILE A 43 2.44 7.92 7.75
C ILE A 43 3.24 8.45 6.54
N ASP A 44 2.73 9.44 5.81
CA ASP A 44 3.42 10.02 4.64
C ASP A 44 4.78 10.63 5.00
N GLN A 45 4.89 11.25 6.18
CA GLN A 45 6.18 11.73 6.68
C GLN A 45 7.12 10.56 7.05
N GLY A 46 6.55 9.48 7.56
CA GLY A 46 7.28 8.32 8.05
C GLY A 46 8.03 8.58 9.36
N PRO A 47 8.39 7.51 10.09
CA PRO A 47 9.23 7.64 11.28
C PRO A 47 10.65 8.10 10.91
N ARG A 48 11.39 8.68 11.86
CA ARG A 48 12.75 9.25 11.62
C ARG A 48 13.74 8.30 10.93
N SER A 49 13.55 6.99 11.07
CA SER A 49 14.41 5.95 10.51
C SER A 49 13.92 5.36 9.19
N ALA A 50 12.81 5.87 8.63
CA ALA A 50 12.25 5.41 7.36
C ALA A 50 11.88 6.59 6.46
N LYS A 51 11.81 6.32 5.16
CA LYS A 51 11.33 7.27 4.16
C LYS A 51 10.18 6.64 3.40
N VAL A 52 8.98 7.19 3.54
CA VAL A 52 7.86 6.79 2.71
C VAL A 52 8.04 7.39 1.32
N VAL A 53 8.02 6.51 0.32
CA VAL A 53 8.23 6.88 -1.09
C VAL A 53 6.91 6.95 -1.87
N LYS A 54 5.88 6.30 -1.34
CA LYS A 54 4.53 6.28 -1.87
C LYS A 54 3.56 5.88 -0.76
N LEU A 55 2.48 6.64 -0.60
CA LEU A 55 1.31 6.27 0.19
C LEU A 55 0.13 6.04 -0.75
N ASP A 56 -0.58 4.93 -0.57
CA ASP A 56 -1.78 4.55 -1.32
C ASP A 56 -2.87 4.27 -0.28
N GLN A 57 -4.09 4.74 -0.52
CA GLN A 57 -5.19 4.67 0.43
C GLN A 57 -6.50 4.33 -0.28
N GLU A 58 -7.33 3.53 0.38
CA GLU A 58 -8.65 3.14 -0.09
C GLU A 58 -9.65 3.27 1.06
N GLU A 59 -10.83 3.84 0.77
CA GLU A 59 -11.92 3.88 1.74
C GLU A 59 -12.57 2.50 1.87
N ARG A 60 -12.91 2.11 3.10
CA ARG A 60 -13.58 0.84 3.40
C ARG A 60 -14.71 1.02 4.39
N ASP A 61 -15.60 0.03 4.41
CA ASP A 61 -16.71 -0.04 5.34
C ASP A 61 -16.23 -0.15 6.79
N LEU A 62 -17.00 0.45 7.70
CA LEU A 62 -16.70 0.39 9.12
C LEU A 62 -16.88 -1.02 9.67
N ILE A 63 -15.92 -1.47 10.46
CA ILE A 63 -16.01 -2.72 11.21
C ILE A 63 -16.69 -2.40 12.54
N ASN A 64 -17.89 -2.97 12.72
CA ASN A 64 -18.65 -2.84 13.96
C ASN A 64 -18.02 -3.69 15.08
N ASP A 65 -17.99 -3.13 16.30
CA ASP A 65 -17.42 -3.73 17.51
C ASP A 65 -15.89 -3.93 17.53
N GLU A 66 -15.14 -3.33 16.59
CA GLU A 66 -13.68 -3.25 16.71
C GLU A 66 -13.29 -2.29 17.84
N LYS A 67 -12.55 -2.80 18.84
CA LYS A 67 -12.15 -2.04 20.05
C LYS A 67 -10.65 -1.94 20.25
N ASP A 68 -9.88 -2.75 19.53
CA ASP A 68 -8.45 -2.92 19.75
C ASP A 68 -7.67 -2.78 18.45
N PHE A 69 -6.52 -2.10 18.53
CA PHE A 69 -5.54 -2.06 17.46
C PHE A 69 -4.59 -3.25 17.58
N LEU A 70 -4.53 -4.09 16.54
CA LEU A 70 -3.71 -5.31 16.52
C LEU A 70 -2.54 -5.17 15.55
N VAL A 71 -1.32 -5.29 16.06
CA VAL A 71 -0.10 -5.38 15.24
C VAL A 71 0.16 -6.85 14.89
N ARG A 72 0.16 -7.17 13.59
CA ARG A 72 0.51 -8.51 13.07
C ARG A 72 1.98 -8.50 12.62
N ARG A 73 2.74 -9.54 13.01
CA ARG A 73 4.16 -9.71 12.64
C ARG A 73 4.34 -10.66 11.48
#